data_AF-A0A968WLF9-F1
#
_entry.id   AF-A0A968WLF9-F1
#
_cell.length_a   1.000
_cell.length_b   1.000
_cell.length_c   1.000
_cell.angle_alpha   90.00
_cell.angle_beta   90.00
_cell.angle_gamma   90.00
#
_symmetry.space_group_name_H-M   'P 1'
#
loop_
_entity.id
_entity.type
_entity.pdbx_description
1 polymer ?
#
loop_
_entity_poly.entity_id
_entity_poly.type
_entity_poly.pdbx_seq_one_letter_code
_entity_poly.pdbx_strand_id
1 'polypeptide(L)'
;MSSILGALFDFLMTFVLFVALLLFYQQPVHTSALLYWPLAVLVCVLATLGPGCLLAALNVKYRDFRYVIPFLVQVLFFVTPILYPVSILDHPVLKYVLVASPMYAAVELFRLPLTGAEPNMQFLMISLTTGILLLITGLVYFKRTEDFFADFA
;
A
#
# COMPACT_ATOMS: atom_id res chain seq x y z
N MET A 1 8.07 -11.40 13.54
CA MET A 1 7.28 -12.59 13.14
C MET A 1 5.88 -12.60 13.75
N SER A 2 5.71 -12.45 15.07
CA SER A 2 4.36 -12.41 15.70
C SER A 2 3.44 -11.31 15.18
N SER A 3 3.99 -10.14 14.86
CA SER A 3 3.22 -8.99 14.33
C SER A 3 2.73 -9.20 12.89
N ILE A 4 3.46 -9.97 12.07
CA ILE A 4 3.09 -10.24 10.67
C ILE A 4 1.94 -11.24 10.63
N LEU A 5 1.98 -12.29 11.46
CA LEU A 5 0.87 -13.24 11.57
C LEU A 5 -0.42 -12.56 12.06
N GLY A 6 -0.31 -11.67 13.04
CA GLY A 6 -1.45 -10.88 13.52
C GLY A 6 -2.06 -10.03 12.40
N ALA A 7 -1.22 -9.29 11.67
CA ALA A 7 -1.69 -8.46 10.54
C ALA A 7 -2.33 -9.29 9.42
N LEU A 8 -1.82 -10.49 9.15
CA LEU A 8 -2.38 -11.39 8.13
C LEU A 8 -3.74 -11.95 8.56
N PHE A 9 -3.90 -12.25 9.84
CA PHE A 9 -5.19 -12.67 10.40
C PHE A 9 -6.22 -11.54 10.38
N ASP A 10 -5.83 -10.33 10.78
CA ASP A 10 -6.69 -9.13 10.72
C ASP A 10 -7.09 -8.81 9.27
N PHE A 11 -6.16 -8.95 8.32
CA PHE A 11 -6.44 -8.84 6.90
C PHE A 11 -7.48 -9.86 6.44
N LEU A 12 -7.33 -11.14 6.83
CA LEU A 12 -8.25 -12.20 6.45
C LEU A 12 -9.66 -11.94 7.01
N MET A 13 -9.77 -11.53 8.28
CA MET A 13 -11.05 -11.17 8.89
C MET A 13 -11.72 -9.99 8.18
N THR A 14 -10.94 -8.95 7.86
CA THR A 14 -11.44 -7.78 7.13
C THR A 14 -11.85 -8.14 5.70
N PHE A 15 -11.10 -9.04 5.04
CA PHE A 15 -11.41 -9.51 3.69
C PHE A 15 -12.69 -10.35 3.65
N VAL A 16 -12.92 -11.21 4.65
CA VAL A 16 -14.19 -11.95 4.78
C VAL A 16 -15.36 -10.99 4.94
N LEU A 17 -15.21 -9.97 5.79
CA LEU A 17 -16.25 -8.94 5.97
C LEU A 17 -16.51 -8.15 4.67
N PHE A 18 -15.45 -7.81 3.93
CA PHE A 18 -15.55 -7.18 2.62
C PHE A 18 -16.34 -8.05 1.62
N VAL A 19 -16.03 -9.34 1.51
CA VAL A 19 -16.76 -10.27 0.63
C VAL A 19 -18.23 -10.41 1.07
N ALA A 20 -18.49 -10.49 2.37
CA ALA A 20 -19.86 -10.55 2.90
C ALA A 20 -20.67 -9.30 2.52
N LEU A 21 -20.07 -8.11 2.57
CA LEU A 21 -20.70 -6.87 2.12
C LEU A 21 -20.97 -6.87 0.62
N LEU A 22 -20.04 -7.37 -0.22
CA LEU A 22 -20.27 -7.46 -1.67
C LEU A 22 -21.48 -8.35 -2.00
N LEU A 23 -21.62 -9.49 -1.31
CA LEU A 23 -22.76 -10.38 -1.45
C LEU A 23 -24.06 -9.72 -0.97
N PHE A 24 -24.02 -9.01 0.16
CA PHE A 24 -25.19 -8.32 0.71
C PHE A 24 -25.68 -7.18 -0.20
N TYR A 25 -24.76 -6.38 -0.76
CA TYR A 25 -25.07 -5.28 -1.66
C TYR A 25 -25.29 -5.69 -3.12
N GLN A 26 -25.23 -6.99 -3.44
CA GLN A 26 -25.38 -7.54 -4.80
C GLN A 26 -24.53 -6.82 -5.86
N GLN A 27 -23.31 -6.44 -5.49
CA GLN A 27 -22.42 -5.74 -6.41
C GLN A 27 -22.02 -6.67 -7.58
N PRO A 28 -22.12 -6.21 -8.84
CA PRO A 28 -21.70 -7.00 -9.99
C PRO A 28 -20.19 -7.13 -9.99
N VAL A 29 -19.68 -8.30 -9.63
CA VAL A 29 -18.24 -8.62 -9.70
C VAL A 29 -17.95 -9.23 -11.07
N HIS A 30 -17.07 -8.59 -11.83
CA HIS A 30 -16.63 -9.12 -13.12
C HIS A 30 -15.68 -10.30 -12.90
N THR A 31 -16.13 -11.52 -13.21
CA THR A 31 -15.36 -12.76 -13.02
C THR A 31 -14.04 -12.80 -13.78
N SER A 32 -13.91 -12.07 -14.89
CA SER A 32 -12.66 -11.93 -15.65
C SER A 32 -11.57 -11.14 -14.90
N ALA A 33 -11.97 -10.26 -13.98
CA ALA A 33 -11.08 -9.39 -13.23
C ALA A 33 -10.74 -9.92 -11.83
N LEU A 34 -11.35 -11.04 -11.40
CA LEU A 34 -11.14 -11.63 -10.06
C LEU A 34 -9.67 -12.02 -9.80
N LEU A 35 -8.89 -12.29 -10.86
CA LEU A 35 -7.46 -12.56 -10.80
C LEU A 35 -6.63 -11.34 -10.34
N TYR A 36 -7.17 -10.13 -10.40
CA TYR A 36 -6.48 -8.93 -9.92
C TYR A 36 -6.46 -8.81 -8.39
N TRP A 37 -7.33 -9.49 -7.65
CA TRP A 37 -7.32 -9.44 -6.18
C TRP A 37 -6.04 -10.05 -5.56
N PRO A 38 -5.60 -11.27 -5.94
CA PRO A 38 -4.30 -11.79 -5.50
C PRO A 38 -3.14 -10.87 -5.86
N LEU A 39 -3.16 -10.29 -7.07
CA LEU A 39 -2.14 -9.36 -7.52
C LEU A 39 -2.14 -8.06 -6.69
N ALA A 40 -3.32 -7.55 -6.35
CA ALA A 40 -3.49 -6.37 -5.50
C ALA A 40 -2.89 -6.59 -4.11
N VAL A 41 -3.11 -7.77 -3.52
CA VAL A 41 -2.49 -8.17 -2.24
C VAL A 41 -0.97 -8.19 -2.37
N LEU A 42 -0.43 -8.81 -3.42
CA LEU A 42 1.02 -8.87 -3.64
C LEU A 42 1.64 -7.47 -3.76
N VAL A 43 1.03 -6.60 -4.57
CA VAL A 43 1.47 -5.21 -4.74
C VAL A 43 1.35 -4.43 -3.42
N CYS A 44 0.30 -4.64 -2.64
CA CYS A 44 0.12 -4.04 -1.33
C CYS A 44 1.25 -4.43 -0.36
N VAL A 45 1.61 -5.72 -0.32
CA VAL A 45 2.72 -6.21 0.51
C VAL A 45 4.03 -5.57 0.06
N LEU A 46 4.34 -5.55 -1.23
CA LEU A 46 5.57 -4.93 -1.73
C LEU A 46 5.62 -3.42 -1.45
N ALA A 47 4.50 -2.72 -1.63
CA ALA A 47 4.37 -1.28 -1.39
C ALA A 47 4.49 -0.90 0.08
N THR A 48 4.08 -1.78 1.00
CA THR A 48 4.16 -1.54 2.45
C THR A 48 5.49 -1.95 3.06
N LEU A 49 6.17 -2.95 2.49
CA LEU A 49 7.46 -3.43 2.98
C LEU A 49 8.53 -2.34 2.98
N GLY A 50 8.64 -1.54 1.91
CA GLY A 50 9.65 -0.48 1.81
C GLY A 50 9.53 0.59 2.90
N PRO A 51 8.40 1.32 2.97
CA PRO A 51 8.13 2.28 4.02
C PRO A 51 8.15 1.66 5.41
N GLY A 52 7.66 0.42 5.56
CA GLY A 52 7.66 -0.32 6.84
C GLY A 52 9.08 -0.58 7.37
N CYS A 53 9.98 -1.05 6.52
CA CYS A 53 11.40 -1.23 6.86
C CYS A 53 12.08 0.10 7.21
N LEU A 54 11.79 1.16 6.46
CA LEU A 54 12.35 2.49 6.70
C LEU A 54 11.89 3.07 8.05
N LEU A 55 10.58 2.99 8.33
CA LEU A 55 10.01 3.43 9.60
C LEU A 55 10.51 2.58 10.78
N ALA A 56 10.71 1.28 10.59
CA ALA A 56 11.30 0.41 11.61
C ALA A 56 12.74 0.83 11.93
N ALA A 57 13.59 1.07 10.91
CA ALA A 57 14.95 1.55 11.10
C ALA A 57 15.01 2.91 11.81
N LEU A 58 14.12 3.84 11.44
CA LEU A 58 14.01 5.16 12.09
C LEU A 58 13.55 5.05 13.55
N ASN A 59 12.61 4.15 13.86
CA ASN A 59 12.11 3.97 15.23
C ASN A 59 13.22 3.46 16.17
N VAL A 60 14.06 2.53 15.70
CA VAL A 60 15.20 2.01 16.48
C VAL A 60 16.23 3.11 16.72
N LYS A 61 16.49 3.97 15.72
CA LYS A 61 17.45 5.09 15.85
C LYS A 61 16.90 6.26 16.67
N TYR A 62 15.59 6.51 16.62
CA TYR A 62 14.93 7.65 17.24
C TYR A 62 13.62 7.22 17.91
N ARG A 63 13.64 7.07 19.24
CA ARG A 63 12.48 6.60 20.03
C ARG A 63 11.25 7.53 19.92
N ASP A 64 11.45 8.79 19.57
CA ASP A 64 10.37 9.81 19.42
C ASP A 64 9.53 9.61 18.15
N PHE A 65 10.04 8.89 17.15
CA PHE A 65 9.27 8.62 15.93
C PHE A 65 8.05 7.74 16.18
N ARG A 66 7.98 7.03 17.32
CA ARG A 66 6.83 6.23 17.71
C ARG A 66 5.53 7.05 17.77
N TYR A 67 5.59 8.34 18.10
CA TYR A 67 4.44 9.23 18.15
C TYR A 67 4.10 9.87 16.80
N VAL A 68 5.08 9.96 15.89
CA VAL A 68 4.92 10.59 14.57
C VAL A 68 4.37 9.61 13.53
N ILE A 69 4.66 8.31 13.68
CA ILE A 69 4.22 7.25 12.76
C ILE A 69 2.69 7.28 12.51
N PRO A 70 1.81 7.34 13.53
CA PRO A 70 0.36 7.35 13.29
C PRO A 70 -0.08 8.56 12.46
N PHE A 71 0.48 9.73 12.73
CA PHE A 71 0.21 10.95 11.98
C PHE A 71 0.67 10.83 10.53
N LEU A 72 1.86 10.27 10.30
CA LEU A 72 2.42 10.09 8.97
C LEU A 72 1.60 9.11 8.14
N VAL A 73 1.15 8.00 8.74
CA VAL A 73 0.24 7.03 8.10
C VAL A 73 -1.10 7.67 7.78
N GLN A 74 -1.63 8.53 8.66
CA GLN A 74 -2.88 9.25 8.41
C GLN A 74 -2.75 10.23 7.22
N VAL A 75 -1.64 10.97 7.14
CA VAL A 75 -1.35 11.81 5.97
C VAL A 75 -1.23 10.94 4.71
N LEU A 76 -0.52 9.82 4.79
CA LEU A 76 -0.36 8.90 3.66
C LEU A 76 -1.71 8.34 3.18
N PHE A 77 -2.63 8.05 4.10
CA PHE A 77 -3.99 7.63 3.77
C PHE A 77 -4.75 8.67 2.95
N PHE A 78 -4.63 9.97 3.28
CA PHE A 78 -5.26 11.04 2.49
C PHE A 78 -4.58 11.28 1.14
N VAL A 79 -3.26 11.07 1.07
CA VAL A 79 -2.49 11.18 -0.18
C VAL A 79 -2.75 9.99 -1.10
N THR A 80 -3.15 8.84 -0.56
CA THR A 80 -3.55 7.70 -1.38
C THR A 80 -5.01 7.90 -1.79
N PRO A 81 -5.38 7.86 -3.08
CA PRO A 81 -6.75 8.09 -3.54
C PRO A 81 -7.65 6.86 -3.26
N ILE A 82 -7.76 6.49 -1.99
CA ILE A 82 -8.60 5.41 -1.47
C ILE A 82 -10.06 5.84 -1.51
N LEU A 83 -10.35 7.06 -1.06
CA LEU A 83 -11.70 7.61 -0.95
C LEU A 83 -12.26 8.19 -2.25
N TYR A 84 -11.40 8.61 -3.19
CA TYR A 84 -11.80 9.30 -4.42
C TYR A 84 -11.05 8.73 -5.63
N PRO A 85 -11.74 8.35 -6.71
CA PRO A 85 -11.07 7.95 -7.93
C PRO A 85 -10.36 9.17 -8.57
N VAL A 86 -9.17 8.92 -9.10
CA VAL A 86 -8.31 9.95 -9.73
C VAL A 86 -8.97 10.57 -10.98
N SER A 87 -10.00 9.92 -11.51
CA SER A 87 -10.84 10.40 -12.61
C SER A 87 -11.62 11.66 -12.29
N ILE A 88 -11.94 11.94 -11.02
CA ILE A 88 -12.73 13.11 -10.60
C ILE A 88 -11.86 14.37 -10.49
N LEU A 89 -10.53 14.23 -10.41
CA LEU A 89 -9.64 15.39 -10.34
C LEU A 89 -9.44 16.00 -11.72
N ASP A 90 -9.54 17.33 -11.84
CA ASP A 90 -9.25 18.03 -13.10
C ASP A 90 -7.78 18.48 -13.19
N HIS A 91 -7.09 18.62 -12.06
CA HIS A 91 -5.71 19.12 -12.03
C HIS A 91 -4.67 18.01 -12.33
N PRO A 92 -3.90 18.11 -13.43
CA PRO A 92 -2.96 17.07 -13.85
C PRO A 92 -1.80 16.86 -12.87
N VAL A 93 -1.28 17.93 -12.26
CA VAL A 93 -0.19 17.85 -11.27
C VAL A 93 -0.61 17.01 -10.06
N LEU A 94 -1.84 17.22 -9.57
CA LEU A 94 -2.35 16.46 -8.44
C LEU A 94 -2.52 14.97 -8.79
N LYS A 95 -2.94 14.64 -10.02
CA LYS A 95 -3.02 13.24 -10.48
C LYS A 95 -1.68 12.53 -10.39
N TYR A 96 -0.61 13.15 -10.91
CA TYR A 96 0.72 12.54 -10.87
C TYR A 96 1.25 12.35 -9.44
N VAL A 97 0.98 13.29 -8.53
CA VAL A 97 1.36 13.15 -7.11
C VAL A 97 0.60 12.00 -6.44
N LEU A 98 -0.70 11.87 -6.68
CA LEU A 98 -1.52 10.79 -6.13
C LEU A 98 -1.12 9.41 -6.69
N VAL A 99 -0.83 9.35 -7.99
CA VAL A 99 -0.39 8.13 -8.68
C VAL A 99 1.02 7.71 -8.29
N ALA A 100 1.89 8.65 -7.91
CA ALA A 100 3.22 8.35 -7.40
C ALA A 100 3.20 7.63 -6.04
N SER A 101 2.06 7.62 -5.34
CA SER A 101 1.93 6.87 -4.09
C SER A 101 2.08 5.36 -4.36
N PRO A 102 2.95 4.64 -3.63
CA PRO A 102 3.21 3.22 -3.89
C PRO A 102 1.98 2.33 -3.62
N MET A 103 1.04 2.82 -2.80
CA MET A 103 -0.21 2.13 -2.49
C MET A 103 -1.28 2.34 -3.58
N TYR A 104 -1.09 3.29 -4.51
CA TYR A 104 -2.06 3.58 -5.57
C TYR A 104 -2.36 2.34 -6.43
N ALA A 105 -1.32 1.65 -6.90
CA ALA A 105 -1.48 0.46 -7.73
C ALA A 105 -2.28 -0.65 -7.03
N ALA A 106 -2.05 -0.87 -5.73
CA ALA A 106 -2.79 -1.87 -4.97
C ALA A 106 -4.29 -1.54 -4.87
N VAL A 107 -4.62 -0.29 -4.54
CA VAL A 107 -6.01 0.18 -4.40
C VAL A 107 -6.75 0.09 -5.73
N GLU A 108 -6.10 0.50 -6.82
CA GLU A 108 -6.73 0.46 -8.14
C GLU A 108 -6.98 -0.98 -8.59
N LEU A 109 -6.03 -1.90 -8.38
CA LEU A 109 -6.21 -3.33 -8.68
C LEU A 109 -7.34 -3.97 -7.88
N PHE A 110 -7.59 -3.54 -6.63
CA PHE A 110 -8.76 -3.97 -5.86
C PHE A 110 -10.09 -3.45 -6.42
N ARG A 111 -10.06 -2.30 -7.09
CA ARG A 111 -11.25 -1.63 -7.64
C ARG A 111 -11.67 -2.18 -9.00
N LEU A 112 -10.73 -2.59 -9.86
CA LEU A 112 -11.02 -3.09 -11.22
C LEU A 112 -12.12 -4.16 -11.27
N PRO A 113 -12.16 -5.17 -10.38
CA PRO A 113 -13.15 -6.24 -10.46
C PRO A 113 -14.56 -5.80 -10.07
N LEU A 114 -14.68 -4.69 -9.34
CA LEU A 114 -15.95 -4.10 -8.91
C LEU A 114 -16.52 -3.15 -9.96
N THR A 115 -15.65 -2.42 -10.67
CA THR A 115 -16.09 -1.40 -11.64
C THR A 115 -16.11 -1.93 -13.08
N GLY A 116 -15.40 -3.03 -13.37
CA GLY A 116 -15.25 -3.54 -14.74
C GLY A 116 -14.44 -2.62 -15.66
N ALA A 117 -13.82 -1.57 -15.11
CA ALA A 117 -13.01 -0.61 -15.85
C ALA A 117 -11.64 -1.20 -16.22
N GLU A 118 -11.05 -0.71 -17.29
CA GLU A 118 -9.69 -1.11 -17.68
C GLU A 118 -8.63 -0.35 -16.87
N PRO A 119 -7.56 -1.03 -16.43
CA PRO A 119 -6.48 -0.38 -15.71
C PRO A 119 -5.74 0.61 -16.60
N ASN A 120 -5.54 1.83 -16.10
CA ASN A 120 -4.59 2.75 -16.72
C ASN A 120 -3.16 2.25 -16.45
N MET A 121 -2.60 1.55 -17.44
CA MET A 121 -1.29 0.91 -17.34
C MET A 121 -0.16 1.91 -17.04
N GLN A 122 -0.27 3.16 -17.52
CA GLN A 122 0.73 4.20 -17.26
C GLN A 122 0.77 4.58 -15.77
N PHE A 123 -0.40 4.76 -15.16
CA PHE A 123 -0.47 5.09 -13.74
C PHE A 123 -0.06 3.92 -12.85
N LEU A 124 -0.41 2.69 -13.26
CA LEU A 124 0.02 1.49 -12.56
C LEU A 124 1.55 1.35 -12.58
N MET A 125 2.19 1.56 -13.74
CA MET A 125 3.65 1.50 -13.88
C MET A 125 4.36 2.57 -13.05
N ILE A 126 3.84 3.80 -13.00
CA ILE A 126 4.42 4.88 -12.17
C ILE A 126 4.41 4.48 -10.70
N SER A 127 3.25 4.04 -10.18
CA SER A 127 3.11 3.61 -8.77
C SER A 127 3.96 2.38 -8.44
N LEU A 128 4.05 1.41 -9.34
CA LEU A 128 4.94 0.26 -9.17
C LEU A 128 6.41 0.67 -9.12
N THR A 129 6.83 1.58 -10.00
CA THR A 129 8.22 2.07 -10.04
C THR A 129 8.56 2.82 -8.76
N THR A 130 7.68 3.72 -8.29
CA THR A 130 7.90 4.43 -7.03
C THR A 130 7.89 3.49 -5.83
N GLY A 131 7.03 2.47 -5.84
CA GLY A 131 7.00 1.40 -4.83
C GLY A 131 8.31 0.60 -4.78
N ILE A 132 8.84 0.19 -5.93
CA ILE A 132 10.12 -0.52 -6.01
C ILE A 132 11.27 0.36 -5.54
N LEU A 133 11.30 1.64 -5.93
CA LEU A 133 12.32 2.58 -5.46
C LEU A 133 12.27 2.79 -3.94
N LEU A 134 11.07 2.91 -3.36
CA LEU A 134 10.87 2.98 -1.92
C LEU A 134 11.25 1.68 -1.21
N LEU A 135 11.02 0.52 -1.83
CA LEU A 135 11.43 -0.77 -1.30
C LEU A 135 12.95 -0.88 -1.24
N ILE A 136 13.64 -0.57 -2.34
CA ILE A 136 15.11 -0.62 -2.41
C ILE A 136 15.72 0.35 -1.39
N THR A 137 15.25 1.59 -1.35
CA THR A 137 15.77 2.61 -0.41
C THR A 137 15.50 2.22 1.04
N GLY A 138 14.31 1.69 1.36
CA GLY A 138 13.97 1.19 2.69
C GLY A 138 14.83 0.01 3.12
N LEU A 139 15.07 -0.96 2.25
CA LEU A 139 15.92 -2.13 2.52
C LEU A 139 17.39 -1.75 2.73
N VAL A 140 17.93 -0.87 1.88
CA VAL A 140 19.32 -0.38 2.03
C VAL A 140 19.51 0.38 3.33
N TYR A 141 18.54 1.25 3.69
CA TYR A 141 18.61 2.01 4.93
C TYR A 141 18.47 1.13 6.17
N PHE A 142 17.59 0.12 6.11
CA PHE A 142 17.43 -0.86 7.17
C PHE A 142 18.73 -1.64 7.40
N LYS A 143 19.32 -2.20 6.34
CA LYS A 143 20.57 -2.97 6.43
C LYS A 143 21.72 -2.15 7.01
N ARG A 144 21.87 -0.89 6.56
CA ARG A 144 22.91 0.02 7.09
C ARG A 144 22.71 0.37 8.56
N THR A 145 21.46 0.37 9.03
CA THR A 145 21.14 0.61 10.44
C THR A 145 21.38 -0.65 11.27
N GLU A 146 21.05 -1.82 10.74
CA GLU A 146 21.34 -3.13 11.35
C GLU A 146 22.85 -3.33 11.56
N ASP A 147 23.67 -3.05 10.54
CA ASP A 147 25.14 -3.12 10.62
C ASP A 147 25.70 -2.19 11.72
N PHE A 148 25.10 -1.01 11.92
CA PHE A 148 25.51 -0.06 12.97
C PHE A 148 25.17 -0.57 14.38
N PHE A 149 24.04 -1.27 14.56
CA PHE A 149 23.65 -1.82 15.87
C PHE A 149 24.36 -3.12 16.21
N ALA A 150 24.72 -3.94 15.21
CA ALA A 150 25.49 -5.16 15.41
C ALA A 150 26.89 -4.91 15.97
N ASP A 151 27.47 -3.73 15.73
CA ASP A 151 28.80 -3.34 16.24
C ASP A 151 28.79 -2.89 17.73
N PHE A 152 27.61 -2.64 18.32
CA PHE A 152 27.48 -2.25 19.74
C PHE A 152 26.96 -3.37 20.65
N ALA A 153 26.70 -4.57 20.11
CA ALA A 153 26.14 -5.72 20.83
C ALA A 153 27.22 -6.71 21.29
#